data_AF-A0A9Q0GXW1-F1
#
_entry.id   AF-A0A9Q0GXW1-F1
#
_cell.length_a   1.000
_cell.length_b   1.000
_cell.length_c   1.000
_cell.angle_alpha   90.00
_cell.angle_beta   90.00
_cell.angle_gamma   90.00
#
_symmetry.space_group_name_H-M   'P 1'
#
loop_
_entity.id
_entity.type
_entity.pdbx_description
1 polymer ?
#
loop_
_entity_poly.entity_id
_entity_poly.type
_entity_poly.pdbx_seq_one_letter_code
_entity_poly.pdbx_strand_id
1 'polypeptide(L)'
;MVIPILRKSILATTLAGILAGLMPESAMAQSCGCASGLCCSQYRYCGTGDAYCGTGGQAGPYYSSGTPSCCCESDVCCSQYGYWVAGITYCDTGCQLGPCFSSGTVSDIVTQAFFDGIIIQAASNCAGKSFYTHDAFFQALNSYTSFGTTGTFYESKQEIATFFAHYPCVADRGYYGRGPLQLSWNYNYGAAGNSIGFDGLNYPETVANDVVTSFKTALWFWMNNCHSIITSGQGFGATIQAINGAIECMVETQQI
;
A
#
# COMPACT_ATOMS: atom_id res chain seq x y z
N MET A 1 -37.10 27.22 -47.17
CA MET A 1 -37.45 26.11 -48.07
C MET A 1 -37.22 24.82 -47.29
N VAL A 2 -38.17 24.37 -46.46
CA VAL A 2 -39.35 23.54 -46.75
C VAL A 2 -38.98 22.11 -47.21
N ILE A 3 -39.11 21.19 -46.24
CA ILE A 3 -39.61 19.80 -46.28
C ILE A 3 -38.77 18.66 -46.95
N PRO A 4 -38.53 17.55 -46.19
CA PRO A 4 -37.89 16.28 -46.60
C PRO A 4 -38.91 15.25 -47.13
N ILE A 5 -38.50 14.27 -47.96
CA ILE A 5 -39.39 13.14 -48.36
C ILE A 5 -38.65 11.79 -48.47
N LEU A 6 -39.01 10.92 -47.52
CA LEU A 6 -39.33 9.47 -47.54
C LEU A 6 -38.43 8.47 -48.31
N ARG A 7 -37.85 7.47 -47.63
CA ARG A 7 -38.45 6.16 -47.20
C ARG A 7 -39.02 5.29 -48.34
N LYS A 8 -38.35 4.17 -48.61
CA LYS A 8 -38.94 2.85 -48.97
C LYS A 8 -38.12 1.77 -48.23
N SER A 9 -38.56 1.28 -47.07
CA SER A 9 -39.50 0.17 -46.87
C SER A 9 -38.89 -1.16 -47.32
N ILE A 10 -38.25 -1.91 -46.40
CA ILE A 10 -38.82 -3.05 -45.66
C ILE A 10 -39.35 -4.14 -46.62
N LEU A 11 -38.57 -5.19 -46.80
CA LEU A 11 -39.09 -6.54 -46.97
C LEU A 11 -38.42 -7.45 -45.93
N ALA A 12 -39.18 -7.73 -44.88
CA ALA A 12 -38.97 -8.88 -44.01
C ALA A 12 -39.86 -10.01 -44.54
N THR A 13 -39.27 -11.13 -44.94
CA THR A 13 -39.92 -12.44 -44.85
C THR A 13 -38.87 -13.47 -44.45
N THR A 14 -39.10 -14.02 -43.27
CA THR A 14 -38.42 -15.10 -42.57
C THR A 14 -38.35 -16.41 -43.36
N LEU A 15 -37.20 -17.10 -43.31
CA LEU A 15 -37.18 -18.55 -43.29
C LEU A 15 -36.01 -19.05 -42.41
N ALA A 16 -36.33 -19.34 -41.15
CA ALA A 16 -35.59 -20.27 -40.33
C ALA A 16 -35.95 -21.69 -40.80
N GLY A 17 -34.97 -22.58 -40.95
CA GLY A 17 -35.27 -23.97 -41.28
C GLY A 17 -34.12 -24.85 -41.78
N ILE A 18 -33.09 -25.02 -40.96
CA ILE A 18 -32.37 -26.30 -40.74
C ILE A 18 -31.62 -26.92 -41.94
N LEU A 19 -30.29 -26.88 -41.88
CA LEU A 19 -29.50 -28.12 -41.92
C LEU A 19 -28.23 -27.92 -41.09
N ALA A 20 -28.20 -28.57 -39.92
CA ALA A 20 -27.02 -28.74 -39.11
C ALA A 20 -25.98 -29.56 -39.88
N GLY A 21 -24.75 -29.05 -39.93
CA GLY A 21 -23.63 -29.68 -40.61
C GLY A 21 -22.30 -29.19 -40.04
N LEU A 22 -22.06 -29.57 -38.78
CA LEU A 22 -20.75 -29.88 -38.19
C LEU A 22 -19.53 -29.30 -38.92
N MET A 23 -19.05 -28.14 -38.47
CA MET A 23 -17.60 -27.91 -38.35
C MET A 23 -17.35 -27.16 -37.03
N PRO A 24 -16.42 -27.65 -36.19
CA PRO A 24 -16.09 -27.00 -34.94
C PRO A 24 -15.47 -25.64 -35.26
N GLU A 25 -15.92 -24.61 -34.53
CA GLU A 25 -15.17 -23.36 -34.44
C GLU A 25 -13.71 -23.70 -34.17
N SER A 26 -12.83 -23.18 -35.00
CA SER A 26 -11.39 -23.25 -34.82
C SER A 26 -11.04 -22.63 -33.46
N ALA A 27 -10.87 -23.50 -32.46
CA ALA A 27 -10.34 -23.15 -31.16
C ALA A 27 -8.89 -22.69 -31.34
N MET A 28 -8.73 -21.37 -31.43
CA MET A 28 -7.43 -20.74 -31.37
C MET A 28 -6.86 -20.96 -29.97
N ALA A 29 -5.88 -21.86 -29.87
CA ALA A 29 -5.16 -22.17 -28.65
C ALA A 29 -4.04 -21.15 -28.39
N GLN A 30 -4.34 -20.01 -27.78
CA GLN A 30 -3.36 -18.96 -27.47
C GLN A 30 -3.54 -18.47 -26.02
N SER A 31 -2.56 -18.81 -25.16
CA SER A 31 -2.31 -18.34 -23.78
C SER A 31 -3.56 -18.16 -22.89
N CYS A 32 -3.81 -19.08 -21.96
CA CYS A 32 -5.01 -19.11 -21.10
C CYS A 32 -5.39 -17.73 -20.52
N GLY A 33 -6.62 -17.29 -20.80
CA GLY A 33 -7.25 -16.06 -20.29
C GLY A 33 -8.68 -16.32 -19.83
N CYS A 34 -8.89 -17.38 -19.04
CA CYS A 34 -10.22 -17.80 -18.61
C CYS A 34 -10.86 -16.80 -17.62
N ALA A 35 -12.19 -16.70 -17.67
CA ALA A 35 -12.96 -15.94 -16.68
C ALA A 35 -12.80 -16.53 -15.27
N SER A 36 -12.98 -15.70 -14.24
CA SER A 36 -12.82 -16.09 -12.84
C SER A 36 -13.67 -17.33 -12.51
N GLY A 37 -13.05 -18.32 -11.86
CA GLY A 37 -13.69 -19.58 -11.49
C GLY A 37 -13.67 -20.70 -12.54
N LEU A 38 -13.04 -20.50 -13.71
CA LEU A 38 -12.89 -21.52 -14.76
C LEU A 38 -11.47 -22.08 -14.85
N CYS A 39 -11.36 -23.37 -15.14
CA CYS A 39 -10.10 -24.09 -15.35
C CYS A 39 -9.74 -24.16 -16.83
N CYS A 40 -8.47 -24.00 -17.15
CA CYS A 40 -7.86 -24.15 -18.46
C CYS A 40 -7.28 -25.56 -18.56
N SER A 41 -7.93 -26.42 -19.34
CA SER A 41 -7.48 -27.81 -19.52
C SER A 41 -6.10 -27.91 -20.18
N GLN A 42 -5.52 -29.10 -20.18
CA GLN A 42 -4.26 -29.38 -20.89
C GLN A 42 -4.33 -29.08 -22.40
N TYR A 43 -5.56 -29.06 -22.94
CA TYR A 43 -5.86 -28.76 -24.33
C TYR A 43 -6.25 -27.29 -24.55
N ARG A 44 -6.08 -26.41 -23.55
CA ARG A 44 -6.35 -24.96 -23.59
C ARG A 44 -7.83 -24.58 -23.74
N TYR A 45 -8.72 -25.33 -23.09
CA TYR A 45 -10.15 -24.99 -23.03
C TYR A 45 -10.55 -24.58 -21.61
N CYS A 46 -11.37 -23.53 -21.50
CA CYS A 46 -11.91 -23.06 -20.22
C CYS A 46 -13.19 -23.82 -19.84
N GLY A 47 -13.30 -24.31 -18.60
CA GLY A 47 -14.51 -24.98 -18.11
C GLY A 47 -14.43 -25.42 -16.65
N THR A 48 -15.45 -26.14 -16.18
CA THR A 48 -15.55 -26.66 -14.81
C THR A 48 -15.65 -28.19 -14.80
N GLY A 49 -15.19 -28.83 -13.72
CA GLY A 49 -15.20 -30.28 -13.55
C GLY A 49 -13.92 -30.96 -14.06
N ASP A 50 -13.75 -32.24 -13.75
CA ASP A 50 -12.47 -32.98 -13.88
C ASP A 50 -11.85 -32.95 -15.28
N ALA A 51 -12.64 -32.83 -16.34
CA ALA A 51 -12.14 -32.72 -17.71
C ALA A 51 -11.36 -31.41 -17.98
N TYR A 52 -11.64 -30.36 -17.21
CA TYR A 52 -11.02 -29.04 -17.32
C TYR A 52 -10.09 -28.74 -16.14
N CYS A 53 -10.47 -29.24 -14.96
CA CYS A 53 -9.83 -29.01 -13.67
C CYS A 53 -9.04 -30.24 -13.18
N GLY A 54 -8.80 -31.24 -14.02
CA GLY A 54 -8.03 -32.43 -13.69
C GLY A 54 -6.53 -32.31 -14.02
N THR A 55 -5.84 -33.44 -13.94
CA THR A 55 -4.38 -33.54 -14.16
C THR A 55 -3.97 -32.99 -15.54
N GLY A 56 -3.01 -32.06 -15.56
CA GLY A 56 -2.43 -31.48 -16.77
C GLY A 56 -2.94 -30.09 -17.18
N GLY A 57 -3.85 -29.48 -16.42
CA GLY A 57 -4.35 -28.15 -16.74
C GLY A 57 -3.31 -27.03 -16.64
N GLN A 58 -3.55 -25.95 -17.41
CA GLN A 58 -2.62 -24.84 -17.62
C GLN A 58 -2.89 -23.59 -16.74
N ALA A 59 -4.13 -23.32 -16.28
CA ALA A 59 -4.50 -22.30 -15.28
C ALA A 59 -5.92 -22.51 -14.67
N GLY A 60 -6.18 -22.23 -13.39
CA GLY A 60 -7.54 -22.28 -12.76
C GLY A 60 -7.68 -23.26 -11.57
N PRO A 61 -8.89 -23.44 -10.99
CA PRO A 61 -9.09 -24.22 -9.75
C PRO A 61 -9.05 -25.74 -9.99
N TYR A 62 -7.94 -26.41 -9.72
CA TYR A 62 -7.76 -27.85 -9.99
C TYR A 62 -8.24 -28.77 -8.86
N TYR A 63 -8.94 -29.85 -9.23
CA TYR A 63 -9.30 -30.97 -8.36
C TYR A 63 -8.49 -32.19 -8.78
N SER A 64 -7.33 -32.44 -8.16
CA SER A 64 -6.58 -33.68 -8.38
C SER A 64 -6.61 -34.57 -7.15
N SER A 65 -7.21 -35.74 -7.33
CA SER A 65 -7.06 -36.90 -6.47
C SER A 65 -5.58 -37.25 -6.27
N GLY A 66 -5.03 -37.03 -5.07
CA GLY A 66 -3.95 -37.87 -4.54
C GLY A 66 -2.61 -37.22 -4.21
N THR A 67 -2.21 -36.09 -4.79
CA THR A 67 -1.01 -35.33 -4.36
C THR A 67 -1.11 -33.87 -4.81
N PRO A 68 -0.85 -32.85 -3.94
CA PRO A 68 -1.29 -31.48 -4.22
C PRO A 68 -0.27 -30.72 -5.08
N SER A 69 -0.67 -30.35 -6.30
CA SER A 69 0.00 -29.34 -7.13
C SER A 69 -0.74 -28.01 -6.97
N CYS A 70 0.01 -26.94 -6.69
CA CYS A 70 -0.41 -25.65 -6.13
C CYS A 70 -1.54 -24.93 -6.90
N CYS A 71 -2.50 -24.33 -6.17
CA CYS A 71 -3.46 -23.33 -6.67
C CYS A 71 -3.26 -21.98 -5.95
N CYS A 72 -3.50 -20.88 -6.68
CA CYS A 72 -3.29 -19.50 -6.26
C CYS A 72 -4.63 -18.77 -6.03
N GLU A 73 -5.11 -18.72 -4.79
CA GLU A 73 -5.88 -17.56 -4.30
C GLU A 73 -4.90 -16.69 -3.49
N SER A 74 -5.05 -15.36 -3.54
CA SER A 74 -4.09 -14.43 -2.92
C SER A 74 -3.92 -14.61 -1.41
N ASP A 75 -4.90 -15.21 -0.74
CA ASP A 75 -5.00 -15.25 0.73
C ASP A 75 -5.19 -16.66 1.32
N VAL A 76 -4.94 -17.73 0.53
CA VAL A 76 -5.13 -19.13 0.97
C VAL A 76 -3.80 -19.88 0.97
N CYS A 77 -3.46 -20.51 2.09
CA CYS A 77 -2.22 -21.25 2.27
C CYS A 77 -2.47 -22.74 2.61
N CYS A 78 -1.44 -23.57 2.44
CA CYS A 78 -1.40 -24.95 2.94
C CYS A 78 -0.87 -24.94 4.37
N SER A 79 -1.73 -25.26 5.34
CA SER A 79 -1.35 -25.39 6.75
C SER A 79 -0.42 -26.58 7.01
N GLN A 80 0.16 -26.64 8.22
CA GLN A 80 1.02 -27.75 8.66
C GLN A 80 0.34 -29.13 8.65
N TYR A 81 -0.98 -29.14 8.65
CA TYR A 81 -1.80 -30.36 8.62
C TYR A 81 -2.25 -30.74 7.20
N GLY A 82 -1.79 -30.02 6.16
CA GLY A 82 -2.15 -30.27 4.76
C GLY A 82 -3.53 -29.75 4.34
N TYR A 83 -4.17 -28.91 5.17
CA TYR A 83 -5.44 -28.26 4.83
C TYR A 83 -5.22 -26.90 4.20
N TRP A 84 -6.02 -26.58 3.17
CA TRP A 84 -6.07 -25.27 2.52
C TRP A 84 -7.06 -24.37 3.24
N VAL A 85 -6.58 -23.26 3.80
CA VAL A 85 -7.35 -22.43 4.72
C VAL A 85 -6.95 -20.96 4.57
N ALA A 86 -7.92 -20.07 4.80
CA ALA A 86 -7.71 -18.64 4.88
C ALA A 86 -7.57 -18.21 6.34
N GLY A 87 -6.74 -17.20 6.59
CA GLY A 87 -6.57 -16.59 7.91
C GLY A 87 -5.25 -16.93 8.62
N ILE A 88 -4.86 -16.02 9.50
CA ILE A 88 -3.51 -15.95 10.09
C ILE A 88 -3.14 -17.19 10.92
N THR A 89 -4.10 -17.86 11.54
CA THR A 89 -3.89 -19.00 12.46
C THR A 89 -3.39 -20.27 11.77
N TYR A 90 -3.55 -20.36 10.45
CA TYR A 90 -3.18 -21.54 9.69
C TYR A 90 -2.08 -21.29 8.66
N CYS A 91 -1.89 -20.01 8.31
CA CYS A 91 -0.87 -19.55 7.36
C CYS A 91 0.40 -19.05 8.05
N ASP A 92 0.49 -19.16 9.38
CA ASP A 92 1.70 -18.87 10.14
C ASP A 92 2.57 -20.12 10.33
N THR A 93 2.47 -20.82 11.46
CA THR A 93 3.37 -21.89 11.90
C THR A 93 3.14 -23.17 11.13
N GLY A 94 4.20 -23.63 10.45
CA GLY A 94 4.22 -24.88 9.68
C GLY A 94 3.44 -24.79 8.37
N CYS A 95 3.16 -23.59 7.87
CA CYS A 95 2.68 -23.42 6.50
C CYS A 95 3.64 -24.04 5.49
N GLN A 96 3.11 -24.84 4.56
CA GLN A 96 3.88 -25.64 3.62
C GLN A 96 3.98 -24.98 2.24
N LEU A 97 2.92 -24.31 1.78
CA LEU A 97 2.75 -23.74 0.43
C LEU A 97 1.75 -22.57 0.45
N GLY A 98 1.81 -21.66 -0.52
CA GLY A 98 0.95 -20.44 -0.57
C GLY A 98 1.62 -19.23 0.10
N PRO A 99 0.88 -18.14 0.44
CA PRO A 99 1.41 -17.04 1.22
C PRO A 99 1.64 -17.48 2.67
N CYS A 100 2.70 -18.25 2.89
CA CYS A 100 3.16 -18.60 4.21
C CYS A 100 3.72 -17.36 4.89
N PHE A 101 3.09 -16.95 5.99
CA PHE A 101 3.52 -15.84 6.82
C PHE A 101 4.56 -16.29 7.87
N SER A 102 5.10 -17.50 7.75
CA SER A 102 6.10 -18.04 8.65
C SER A 102 7.44 -17.33 8.49
N SER A 103 7.70 -16.46 9.45
CA SER A 103 8.98 -15.87 9.85
C SER A 103 9.71 -15.03 8.80
N GLY A 104 9.97 -13.78 9.18
CA GLY A 104 10.92 -12.88 8.56
C GLY A 104 11.28 -11.80 9.57
N THR A 105 12.43 -11.20 9.36
CA THR A 105 12.89 -10.01 10.08
C THR A 105 12.30 -8.76 9.43
N VAL A 106 12.44 -7.61 10.10
CA VAL A 106 12.14 -6.31 9.47
C VAL A 106 12.93 -6.13 8.16
N SER A 107 14.12 -6.72 8.05
CA SER A 107 14.94 -6.72 6.83
C SER A 107 14.32 -7.51 5.68
N ASP A 108 13.57 -8.57 5.97
CA ASP A 108 12.90 -9.38 4.95
C ASP A 108 11.63 -8.71 4.42
N ILE A 109 11.05 -7.80 5.22
CA ILE A 109 9.86 -7.01 4.84
C ILE A 109 10.28 -5.72 4.12
N VAL A 110 11.15 -4.92 4.75
CA VAL A 110 11.60 -3.62 4.26
C VAL A 110 12.85 -3.81 3.41
N THR A 111 12.70 -4.43 2.25
CA THR A 111 13.80 -4.55 1.28
C THR A 111 14.11 -3.19 0.65
N GLN A 112 15.30 -3.03 0.05
CA GLN A 112 15.64 -1.82 -0.72
C GLN A 112 14.57 -1.53 -1.79
N ALA A 113 14.16 -2.55 -2.55
CA ALA A 113 13.15 -2.41 -3.60
C ALA A 113 11.77 -2.00 -3.05
N PHE A 114 11.39 -2.52 -1.89
CA PHE A 114 10.16 -2.10 -1.19
C PHE A 114 10.24 -0.63 -0.78
N PHE A 115 11.35 -0.22 -0.17
CA PHE A 115 11.56 1.16 0.29
C PHE A 115 11.58 2.14 -0.88
N ASP A 116 12.33 1.82 -1.94
CA ASP A 116 12.36 2.62 -3.17
C ASP A 116 10.96 2.70 -3.78
N GLY A 117 10.21 1.59 -3.78
CA GLY A 117 8.81 1.52 -4.24
C GLY A 117 7.86 2.47 -3.51
N ILE A 118 8.12 2.77 -2.22
CA ILE A 118 7.39 3.77 -1.45
C ILE A 118 7.86 5.17 -1.83
N ILE A 119 9.18 5.39 -1.86
CA ILE A 119 9.77 6.71 -2.13
C ILE A 119 9.40 7.23 -3.52
N ILE A 120 9.32 6.35 -4.54
CA ILE A 120 8.95 6.78 -5.90
C ILE A 120 7.52 7.32 -6.01
N GLN A 121 6.61 6.97 -5.09
CA GLN A 121 5.23 7.48 -5.08
C GLN A 121 5.16 8.97 -4.74
N ALA A 122 6.15 9.49 -4.00
CA ALA A 122 6.24 10.92 -3.73
C ALA A 122 6.54 11.71 -5.02
N ALA A 123 6.08 12.95 -5.12
CA ALA A 123 6.41 13.81 -6.27
C ALA A 123 7.94 14.01 -6.38
N SER A 124 8.44 14.23 -7.60
CA SER A 124 9.89 14.40 -7.85
C SER A 124 10.51 15.58 -7.08
N ASN A 125 9.72 16.60 -6.76
CA ASN A 125 10.12 17.77 -5.99
C ASN A 125 9.92 17.61 -4.47
N CYS A 126 9.49 16.44 -3.98
CA CYS A 126 9.40 16.20 -2.55
C CYS A 126 10.80 16.10 -1.93
N ALA A 127 11.16 17.03 -1.05
CA ALA A 127 12.46 17.04 -0.36
C ALA A 127 12.74 15.75 0.43
N GLY A 128 11.69 15.02 0.85
CA GLY A 128 11.81 13.70 1.46
C GLY A 128 12.49 12.64 0.59
N LYS A 129 12.44 12.76 -0.75
CA LYS A 129 13.05 11.77 -1.67
C LYS A 129 14.55 11.61 -1.51
N SER A 130 15.25 12.70 -1.18
CA SER A 130 16.72 12.69 -0.98
C SER A 130 17.12 12.58 0.49
N PHE A 131 16.16 12.73 1.40
CA PHE A 131 16.40 12.76 2.84
C PHE A 131 16.20 11.38 3.48
N TYR A 132 15.18 10.62 3.06
CA TYR A 132 14.92 9.29 3.61
C TYR A 132 15.62 8.20 2.78
N THR A 133 16.52 7.47 3.42
CA THR A 133 17.24 6.33 2.80
C THR A 133 16.96 5.04 3.55
N HIS A 134 17.00 3.92 2.81
CA HIS A 134 16.85 2.58 3.39
C HIS A 134 17.92 2.31 4.47
N ASP A 135 19.18 2.66 4.21
CA ASP A 135 20.28 2.53 5.17
C ASP A 135 20.03 3.31 6.47
N ALA A 136 19.55 4.56 6.37
CA ALA A 136 19.26 5.38 7.56
C ALA A 136 18.11 4.79 8.39
N PHE A 137 17.10 4.20 7.73
CA PHE A 137 16.03 3.48 8.42
C PHE A 137 16.59 2.28 9.22
N PHE A 138 17.46 1.45 8.64
CA PHE A 138 18.07 0.32 9.35
C PHE A 138 19.06 0.75 10.45
N GLN A 139 19.77 1.86 10.26
CA GLN A 139 20.62 2.42 11.30
C GLN A 139 19.80 2.84 12.52
N ALA A 140 18.67 3.53 12.30
CA ALA A 140 17.74 3.94 13.36
C ALA A 140 17.04 2.74 14.02
N LEU A 141 16.68 1.71 13.25
CA LEU A 141 16.01 0.51 13.74
C LEU A 141 16.79 -0.19 14.87
N ASN A 142 18.13 -0.10 14.88
CA ASN A 142 18.97 -0.65 15.96
C ASN A 142 18.63 -0.08 17.35
N SER A 143 18.01 1.10 17.42
CA SER A 143 17.57 1.73 18.68
C SER A 143 16.17 1.33 19.12
N TYR A 144 15.39 0.66 18.26
CA TYR A 144 13.99 0.32 18.49
C TYR A 144 13.74 -1.17 18.25
N THR A 145 14.36 -2.00 19.08
CA THR A 145 14.40 -3.46 18.89
C THR A 145 13.04 -4.15 18.95
N SER A 146 11.99 -3.49 19.47
CA SER A 146 10.60 -3.99 19.51
C SER A 146 9.78 -3.69 18.24
N PHE A 147 10.26 -2.78 17.39
CA PHE A 147 9.56 -2.36 16.16
C PHE A 147 9.55 -3.49 15.13
N GLY A 148 8.37 -3.89 14.66
CA GLY A 148 8.20 -4.95 13.67
C GLY A 148 8.64 -6.34 14.15
N THR A 149 8.87 -6.50 15.46
CA THR A 149 9.33 -7.76 16.08
C THR A 149 8.42 -8.24 17.21
N THR A 150 7.37 -7.47 17.52
CA THR A 150 6.41 -7.81 18.57
C THR A 150 5.17 -8.46 17.97
N GLY A 151 4.75 -9.59 18.54
CA GLY A 151 3.56 -10.32 18.07
C GLY A 151 3.86 -11.27 16.91
N THR A 152 2.87 -11.45 16.04
CA THR A 152 2.95 -12.30 14.85
C THR A 152 3.63 -11.57 13.69
N PHE A 153 4.19 -12.30 12.72
CA PHE A 153 4.77 -11.68 11.52
C PHE A 153 3.74 -10.87 10.70
N TYR A 154 2.46 -11.23 10.78
CA TYR A 154 1.38 -10.43 10.20
C TYR A 154 1.22 -9.09 10.91
N GLU A 155 1.26 -9.06 12.24
CA GLU A 155 1.27 -7.82 13.03
C GLU A 155 2.51 -6.99 12.74
N SER A 156 3.68 -7.61 12.59
CA SER A 156 4.90 -6.93 12.13
C SER A 156 4.71 -6.26 10.76
N LYS A 157 4.12 -6.95 9.79
CA LYS A 157 3.81 -6.39 8.47
C LYS A 157 2.83 -5.23 8.56
N GLN A 158 1.80 -5.34 9.41
CA GLN A 158 0.85 -4.26 9.65
C GLN A 158 1.51 -3.05 10.31
N GLU A 159 2.35 -3.25 11.32
CA GLU A 159 3.08 -2.19 12.00
C GLU A 159 3.98 -1.44 11.00
N ILE A 160 4.74 -2.17 10.20
CA ILE A 160 5.62 -1.62 9.17
C ILE A 160 4.82 -0.87 8.09
N ALA A 161 3.73 -1.46 7.60
CA ALA A 161 2.87 -0.80 6.62
C ALA A 161 2.28 0.50 7.18
N THR A 162 1.83 0.50 8.43
CA THR A 162 1.29 1.68 9.10
C THR A 162 2.36 2.75 9.30
N PHE A 163 3.57 2.35 9.68
CA PHE A 163 4.71 3.25 9.84
C PHE A 163 5.05 3.99 8.54
N PHE A 164 5.14 3.26 7.42
CA PHE A 164 5.44 3.86 6.11
C PHE A 164 4.25 4.58 5.47
N ALA A 165 3.02 4.25 5.85
CA ALA A 165 1.82 4.93 5.40
C ALA A 165 1.61 6.30 6.07
N HIS A 166 2.44 6.65 7.07
CA HIS A 166 2.21 7.87 7.85
C HIS A 166 2.63 9.12 7.08
N TYR A 167 1.61 9.89 6.68
CA TYR A 167 1.71 11.24 6.12
C TYR A 167 2.33 11.35 4.72
N PRO A 168 1.80 10.64 3.70
CA PRO A 168 2.27 10.83 2.32
C PRO A 168 2.11 12.30 1.90
N CYS A 169 3.07 12.80 1.11
CA CYS A 169 2.88 14.07 0.43
C CYS A 169 1.73 13.94 -0.55
N VAL A 170 0.73 14.81 -0.43
CA VAL A 170 -0.36 14.91 -1.40
C VAL A 170 0.12 15.75 -2.59
N ALA A 171 -0.16 15.29 -3.81
CA ALA A 171 0.17 16.03 -5.03
C ALA A 171 -0.40 17.45 -4.98
N ASP A 172 0.37 18.41 -5.47
CA ASP A 172 0.04 19.84 -5.49
C ASP A 172 -0.20 20.49 -4.12
N ARG A 173 0.16 19.83 -3.01
CA ARG A 173 0.11 20.41 -1.66
C ARG A 173 1.49 20.76 -1.15
N GLY A 174 1.63 22.01 -0.72
CA GLY A 174 2.85 22.54 -0.11
C GLY A 174 2.76 22.56 1.42
N TYR A 175 3.72 21.92 2.09
CA TYR A 175 3.83 21.88 3.56
C TYR A 175 4.88 22.87 4.08
N TYR A 176 4.85 24.10 3.58
CA TYR A 176 5.68 25.20 4.06
C TYR A 176 5.19 25.75 5.41
N GLY A 177 6.03 26.57 6.06
CA GLY A 177 5.74 27.17 7.36
C GLY A 177 4.42 27.94 7.39
N ARG A 178 3.55 27.60 8.34
CA ARG A 178 2.32 28.36 8.64
C ARG A 178 2.11 28.51 10.14
N GLY A 179 1.41 29.57 10.50
CA GLY A 179 1.07 29.87 11.88
C GLY A 179 2.26 30.34 12.74
N PRO A 180 2.04 30.50 14.06
CA PRO A 180 2.98 31.17 14.95
C PRO A 180 4.37 30.51 15.06
N LEU A 181 4.42 29.18 15.05
CA LEU A 181 5.69 28.41 15.08
C LEU A 181 6.04 27.80 13.72
N GLN A 182 5.53 28.38 12.63
CA GLN A 182 5.86 27.99 11.25
C GLN A 182 5.84 26.46 11.03
N LEU A 183 4.70 25.82 11.35
CA LEU A 183 4.51 24.39 11.15
C LEU A 183 4.86 24.03 9.71
N SER A 184 5.82 23.13 9.54
CA SER A 184 6.41 22.75 8.26
C SER A 184 6.47 21.24 8.14
N TRP A 185 6.44 20.71 6.91
CA TRP A 185 6.49 19.29 6.54
C TRP A 185 5.20 18.49 6.74
N ASN A 186 4.88 17.66 5.75
CA ASN A 186 3.73 16.75 5.69
C ASN A 186 3.52 15.95 6.99
N TYR A 187 4.59 15.41 7.57
CA TYR A 187 4.50 14.64 8.80
C TYR A 187 4.00 15.45 10.01
N ASN A 188 4.43 16.71 10.13
CA ASN A 188 3.96 17.60 11.19
C ASN A 188 2.52 18.05 10.94
N TYR A 189 2.16 18.35 9.69
CA TYR A 189 0.79 18.71 9.34
C TYR A 189 -0.19 17.58 9.61
N GLY A 190 0.14 16.35 9.21
CA GLY A 190 -0.71 15.21 9.46
C GLY A 190 -0.79 14.85 10.95
N ALA A 191 0.32 14.92 11.69
CA ALA A 191 0.30 14.63 13.13
C ALA A 191 -0.48 15.68 13.94
N ALA A 192 -0.28 16.96 13.65
CA ALA A 192 -1.08 18.03 14.22
C ALA A 192 -2.56 17.87 13.83
N GLY A 193 -2.83 17.55 12.56
CA GLY A 193 -4.17 17.27 12.03
C GLY A 193 -4.92 16.21 12.82
N ASN A 194 -4.29 15.05 13.00
CA ASN A 194 -4.83 13.93 13.77
C ASN A 194 -5.11 14.30 15.24
N SER A 195 -4.25 15.11 15.87
CA SER A 195 -4.43 15.52 17.27
C SER A 195 -5.48 16.62 17.47
N ILE A 196 -5.63 17.52 16.49
CA ILE A 196 -6.46 18.73 16.63
C ILE A 196 -7.85 18.53 16.00
N GLY A 197 -7.97 17.60 15.05
CA GLY A 197 -9.20 17.34 14.30
C GLY A 197 -9.32 18.14 13.01
N PHE A 198 -8.24 18.27 12.24
CA PHE A 198 -8.26 18.82 10.87
C PHE A 198 -7.45 17.95 9.91
N ASP A 199 -7.75 18.02 8.62
CA ASP A 199 -7.01 17.27 7.60
C ASP A 199 -5.80 18.08 7.11
N GLY A 200 -4.67 17.90 7.80
CA GLY A 200 -3.43 18.59 7.47
C GLY A 200 -2.73 18.10 6.21
N LEU A 201 -3.06 16.92 5.69
CA LEU A 201 -2.42 16.39 4.47
C LEU A 201 -3.07 16.94 3.21
N ASN A 202 -4.39 16.92 3.13
CA ASN A 202 -5.13 17.38 1.95
C ASN A 202 -5.41 18.89 2.00
N TYR A 203 -5.52 19.49 3.20
CA TYR A 203 -5.85 20.90 3.37
C TYR A 203 -4.87 21.63 4.32
N PRO A 204 -3.55 21.61 4.04
CA PRO A 204 -2.55 22.29 4.88
C PRO A 204 -2.79 23.81 5.00
N GLU A 205 -3.45 24.43 4.02
CA GLU A 205 -3.88 25.83 4.05
C GLU A 205 -4.81 26.17 5.24
N THR A 206 -5.46 25.18 5.85
CA THR A 206 -6.31 25.38 7.04
C THR A 206 -5.54 26.10 8.16
N VAL A 207 -4.24 25.79 8.32
CA VAL A 207 -3.37 26.42 9.35
C VAL A 207 -3.14 27.92 9.08
N ALA A 208 -3.28 28.38 7.83
CA ALA A 208 -3.19 29.80 7.47
C ALA A 208 -4.55 30.50 7.44
N ASN A 209 -5.64 29.77 7.21
CA ASN A 209 -6.96 30.34 7.01
C ASN A 209 -7.83 30.36 8.28
N ASP A 210 -7.58 29.46 9.24
CA ASP A 210 -8.29 29.42 10.52
C ASP A 210 -7.36 29.78 11.69
N VAL A 211 -7.61 30.94 12.30
CA VAL A 211 -6.74 31.48 13.36
C VAL A 211 -6.67 30.57 14.59
N VAL A 212 -7.78 29.90 14.93
CA VAL A 212 -7.82 28.99 16.09
C VAL A 212 -6.98 27.75 15.82
N THR A 213 -7.13 27.13 14.65
CA THR A 213 -6.30 26.00 14.22
C THR A 213 -4.83 26.41 14.14
N SER A 214 -4.54 27.61 13.66
CA SER A 214 -3.17 28.17 13.62
C SER A 214 -2.51 28.21 15.00
N PHE A 215 -3.22 28.67 16.03
CA PHE A 215 -2.70 28.64 17.40
C PHE A 215 -2.65 27.21 17.97
N LYS A 216 -3.65 26.38 17.67
CA LYS A 216 -3.66 24.98 18.14
C LYS A 216 -2.45 24.21 17.60
N THR A 217 -2.01 24.43 16.36
CA THR A 217 -0.81 23.75 15.82
C THR A 217 0.47 24.20 16.52
N ALA A 218 0.60 25.49 16.84
CA ALA A 218 1.74 25.99 17.61
C ALA A 218 1.76 25.43 19.04
N LEU A 219 0.61 25.41 19.72
CA LEU A 219 0.47 24.82 21.05
C LEU A 219 0.72 23.31 21.02
N TRP A 220 0.21 22.59 20.02
CA TRP A 220 0.49 21.17 19.83
C TRP A 220 2.00 20.93 19.70
N PHE A 221 2.70 21.69 18.86
CA PHE A 221 4.15 21.55 18.71
C PHE A 221 4.87 21.79 20.05
N TRP A 222 4.50 22.88 20.73
CA TRP A 222 5.09 23.24 22.03
C TRP A 222 4.87 22.16 23.08
N MET A 223 3.65 21.62 23.21
CA MET A 223 3.34 20.60 24.21
C MET A 223 4.07 19.28 23.96
N ASN A 224 4.33 18.92 22.70
CA ASN A 224 5.01 17.68 22.35
C ASN A 224 6.55 17.80 22.37
N ASN A 225 7.12 19.00 22.15
CA ASN A 225 8.56 19.15 21.94
C ASN A 225 9.27 20.11 22.91
N CYS A 226 8.56 21.03 23.56
CA CYS A 226 9.18 22.12 24.33
C CYS A 226 8.70 22.20 25.79
N HIS A 227 7.44 21.85 26.06
CA HIS A 227 6.83 22.07 27.37
C HIS A 227 7.57 21.34 28.49
N SER A 228 7.84 20.04 28.31
CA SER A 228 8.57 19.24 29.30
C SER A 228 9.96 19.81 29.60
N ILE A 229 10.67 20.29 28.57
CA ILE A 229 12.02 20.89 28.67
C ILE A 229 12.01 22.11 29.57
N ILE A 230 11.10 23.07 29.31
CA ILE A 230 11.08 24.32 30.09
C ILE A 230 10.57 24.09 31.51
N THR A 231 9.63 23.16 31.71
CA THR A 231 9.07 22.87 33.05
C THR A 231 9.97 21.97 33.90
N SER A 232 10.96 21.29 33.30
CA SER A 232 11.92 20.43 34.01
C SER A 232 13.24 21.14 34.33
N GLY A 233 13.32 22.46 34.16
CA GLY A 233 14.50 23.26 34.50
C GLY A 233 15.66 23.19 33.49
N GLN A 234 15.48 22.62 32.30
CA GLN A 234 16.52 22.59 31.25
C GLN A 234 16.76 23.98 30.61
N GLY A 235 15.82 24.91 30.79
CA GLY A 235 15.95 26.32 30.42
C GLY A 235 15.56 26.63 28.98
N PHE A 236 15.55 27.92 28.64
CA PHE A 236 15.08 28.43 27.35
C PHE A 236 15.95 27.95 26.17
N GLY A 237 17.27 27.89 26.35
CA GLY A 237 18.20 27.42 25.30
C GLY A 237 17.90 26.01 24.79
N ALA A 238 17.50 25.09 25.68
CA ALA A 238 17.12 23.73 25.28
C ALA A 238 15.81 23.71 24.45
N THR A 239 14.91 24.68 24.63
CA THR A 239 13.72 24.80 23.76
C THR A 239 14.08 25.29 22.36
N ILE A 240 15.06 26.20 22.23
CA ILE A 240 15.60 26.62 20.93
C ILE A 240 16.23 25.42 20.21
N GLN A 241 17.01 24.63 20.96
CA GLN A 241 17.62 23.41 20.41
C GLN A 241 16.56 22.41 19.91
N ALA A 242 15.45 22.26 20.62
CA ALA A 242 14.34 21.40 20.21
C ALA A 242 13.58 21.93 18.97
N ILE A 243 13.49 23.25 18.79
CA ILE A 243 12.80 23.87 17.66
C ILE A 243 13.65 23.82 16.39
N ASN A 244 14.92 24.25 16.49
CA ASN A 244 15.78 24.41 15.31
C ASN A 244 17.28 24.27 15.62
N GLY A 245 17.64 23.45 16.62
CA GLY A 245 19.01 23.35 17.12
C GLY A 245 20.04 22.88 16.08
N ALA A 246 19.61 22.11 15.09
CA ALA A 246 20.48 21.68 14.00
C ALA A 246 21.02 22.84 13.15
N ILE A 247 20.32 23.98 13.14
CA ILE A 247 20.72 25.18 12.39
C ILE A 247 21.22 26.26 13.37
N GLU A 248 20.54 26.44 14.50
CA GLU A 248 20.77 27.57 15.41
C GLU A 248 21.78 27.29 16.53
N CYS A 249 22.06 26.02 16.85
CA CYS A 249 22.91 25.66 17.99
C CYS A 249 24.20 24.93 17.59
N MET A 250 24.41 24.66 16.29
CA MET A 250 25.70 24.18 15.81
C MET A 250 26.71 25.33 15.81
N VAL A 251 27.76 25.21 16.62
CA VAL A 251 28.95 26.05 16.51
C VAL A 251 29.73 25.53 15.30
N GLU A 252 30.02 26.38 14.32
CA GLU A 252 31.00 26.06 13.27
C GLU A 252 32.31 25.64 13.95
N THR A 253 32.63 24.34 13.95
CA THR A 253 34.01 23.88 14.07
C THR A 253 34.71 24.15 12.73
N GLN A 254 34.86 25.44 12.38
CA GLN A 254 35.81 25.88 11.37
C GLN A 254 37.21 25.82 11.99
N GLN A 255 38.00 24.88 11.47
CA GLN A 255 39.47 24.86 11.41
C GLN A 255 40.22 25.83 12.34
N ILE A 256 40.87 25.26 13.36
CA ILE A 256 42.24 25.64 13.77
C ILE A 256 43.02 24.35 13.99
#